data_AF-A0A2J8ERU2-F1
#
_entry.id   AF-A0A2J8ERU2-F1
#
_cell.length_a   1.000
_cell.length_b   1.000
_cell.length_c   1.000
_cell.angle_alpha   90.00
_cell.angle_beta   90.00
_cell.angle_gamma   90.00
#
_symmetry.space_group_name_H-M   'P 1'
#
loop_
_entity.id
_entity.type
_entity.pdbx_description
1 polymer ?
#
loop_
_entity_poly.entity_id
_entity_poly.type
_entity_poly.pdbx_seq_one_letter_code
_entity_poly.pdbx_strand_id
1 'polypeptide(L)'
;MKYSFRSSVCLYHGNWLSFGVSSSSGTSGSTWSTIASCFADITYVGRVAAAGKQHYNIPFHTNCWLNFDDSSELDTRDFPLVVGGGAAPGDYPSGGPCPHVLDIWRHNTPALDFLVPDLYFHHYESVLARVCATYGALGTGPFGIDTGAEGFGRKYKLLAQTQEHLLAAGPADRFGFFFDEEPSPGSTERWTKVIGDFEVIVEWCFVFGKQSSGAGMVIHKGNGKFLAVGRGFHVYFKSVRPEATFTGILHAEEKEVTETGELRTLRVFNGDETRSGEFLMMPNDDPDYGGFPIAVTIPARTCIAELEAYWFAEAEEDR
;
A
#
# COMPACT_ATOMS: atom_id res chain seq x y z
N MET A 1 -9.84 12.36 -18.52
CA MET A 1 -8.56 12.88 -17.99
C MET A 1 -8.17 11.94 -16.86
N LYS A 2 -7.24 11.02 -17.10
CA LYS A 2 -6.62 10.23 -16.03
C LYS A 2 -5.67 11.20 -15.33
N TYR A 3 -5.94 11.49 -14.07
CA TYR A 3 -5.07 12.36 -13.29
C TYR A 3 -4.13 11.46 -12.49
N SER A 4 -2.84 11.47 -12.85
CA SER A 4 -1.79 10.85 -12.04
C SER A 4 -1.23 11.90 -11.07
N PHE A 5 -1.11 11.51 -9.80
CA PHE A 5 -0.84 12.44 -8.71
C PHE A 5 0.17 11.89 -7.72
N ARG A 6 0.91 12.84 -7.14
CA ARG A 6 2.23 12.69 -6.50
C ARG A 6 2.05 12.58 -4.99
N SER A 7 2.88 11.82 -4.27
CA SER A 7 2.73 11.65 -2.81
C SER A 7 4.06 11.76 -2.06
N SER A 8 4.09 12.48 -0.93
CA SER A 8 5.20 12.37 0.04
C SER A 8 4.84 11.36 1.14
N VAL A 9 5.78 10.51 1.58
CA VAL A 9 5.56 9.41 2.54
C VAL A 9 6.42 9.55 3.80
N CYS A 10 5.84 9.43 4.99
CA CYS A 10 6.58 9.47 6.25
C CYS A 10 6.60 8.10 6.96
N LEU A 11 7.76 7.42 7.11
CA LEU A 11 7.86 6.18 7.91
C LEU A 11 8.63 6.41 9.23
N TYR A 12 8.31 5.61 10.25
CA TYR A 12 8.86 5.70 11.60
C TYR A 12 10.19 4.92 11.75
N HIS A 13 10.98 5.28 12.77
CA HIS A 13 12.22 4.59 13.17
C HIS A 13 11.98 3.08 13.39
N GLY A 14 12.66 2.22 12.62
CA GLY A 14 12.79 0.79 12.92
C GLY A 14 12.42 -0.20 11.82
N ASN A 15 11.68 0.19 10.78
CA ASN A 15 11.34 -0.69 9.65
C ASN A 15 11.57 0.04 8.32
N TRP A 16 12.68 -0.26 7.63
CA TRP A 16 12.91 0.22 6.27
C TRP A 16 13.40 -0.91 5.38
N LEU A 17 12.63 -1.19 4.32
CA LEU A 17 12.97 -2.13 3.26
C LEU A 17 13.43 -1.34 2.02
N SER A 18 14.48 -1.88 1.40
CA SER A 18 14.97 -1.52 0.07
C SER A 18 13.80 -1.54 -0.92
N PHE A 19 13.43 -0.37 -1.46
CA PHE A 19 12.84 -0.33 -2.80
C PHE A 19 13.94 -0.84 -3.73
N GLY A 20 13.67 -1.91 -4.47
CA GLY A 20 14.64 -2.77 -5.15
C GLY A 20 15.58 -2.08 -6.13
N VAL A 21 16.51 -1.27 -5.62
CA VAL A 21 17.69 -0.82 -6.33
C VAL A 21 18.68 -1.96 -6.23
N SER A 22 18.87 -2.68 -7.34
CA SER A 22 19.95 -3.66 -7.43
C SER A 22 21.27 -2.95 -7.12
N SER A 23 22.01 -3.47 -6.15
CA SER A 23 23.37 -2.99 -5.85
C SER A 23 24.27 -3.40 -7.01
N SER A 24 24.27 -2.63 -8.10
CA SER A 24 25.25 -2.82 -9.16
C SER A 24 26.59 -2.28 -8.67
N SER A 25 27.53 -3.21 -8.51
CA SER A 25 28.91 -2.95 -8.15
C SER A 25 29.61 -2.18 -9.28
N GLY A 26 29.57 -0.85 -9.25
CA GLY A 26 30.13 0.01 -10.29
C GLY A 26 30.85 1.23 -9.72
N THR A 27 32.19 1.14 -9.67
CA THR A 27 33.18 2.24 -9.56
C THR A 27 33.08 3.19 -8.36
N SER A 28 33.91 2.93 -7.35
CA SER A 28 34.10 3.73 -6.13
C SER A 28 34.55 5.19 -6.33
N GLY A 29 34.91 5.63 -7.54
CA GLY A 29 35.44 6.98 -7.78
C GLY A 29 34.38 8.09 -7.86
N SER A 30 33.18 7.81 -8.39
CA SER A 30 32.13 8.81 -8.61
C SER A 30 31.26 9.05 -7.37
N THR A 31 31.09 8.05 -6.52
CA THR A 31 30.30 8.15 -5.29
C THR A 31 30.94 9.09 -4.27
N TRP A 32 32.28 9.06 -4.12
CA TRP A 32 32.98 9.92 -3.17
C TRP A 32 32.92 11.40 -3.53
N SER A 33 32.99 11.75 -4.81
CA SER A 33 32.84 13.15 -5.26
C SER A 33 31.45 13.70 -4.95
N THR A 34 30.40 12.91 -5.16
CA THR A 34 29.01 13.29 -4.84
C THR A 34 28.80 13.41 -3.33
N ILE A 35 29.33 12.46 -2.55
CA ILE A 35 29.27 12.53 -1.08
C ILE A 35 29.99 13.78 -0.58
N ALA A 36 31.20 14.06 -1.06
CA ALA A 36 31.97 15.22 -0.64
C ALA A 36 31.31 16.55 -1.04
N SER A 37 30.70 16.63 -2.22
CA SER A 37 30.01 17.86 -2.66
C SER A 37 28.75 18.15 -1.84
N CYS A 38 28.03 17.13 -1.40
CA CYS A 38 26.74 17.29 -0.73
C CYS A 38 26.86 17.29 0.81
N PHE A 39 28.00 16.88 1.36
CA PHE A 39 28.21 16.83 2.82
C PHE A 39 28.00 18.18 3.52
N ALA A 40 28.40 19.28 2.86
CA ALA A 40 28.18 20.63 3.37
C ALA A 40 26.68 20.94 3.50
N ASP A 41 25.86 20.55 2.53
CA ASP A 41 24.41 20.76 2.54
C ASP A 41 23.73 19.89 3.61
N ILE A 42 24.13 18.62 3.73
CA ILE A 42 23.59 17.69 4.74
C ILE A 42 23.84 18.24 6.15
N THR A 43 25.08 18.61 6.45
CA THR A 43 25.44 19.16 7.77
C THR A 43 24.83 20.55 8.00
N TYR A 44 24.58 21.33 6.95
CA TYR A 44 23.85 22.59 7.04
C TYR A 44 22.40 22.34 7.47
N VAL A 45 21.69 21.44 6.79
CA VAL A 45 20.31 21.05 7.14
C VAL A 45 20.23 20.54 8.58
N GLY A 46 21.17 19.68 9.00
CA GLY A 46 21.24 19.19 10.37
C GLY A 46 21.38 20.29 11.42
N ARG A 47 22.23 21.30 11.16
CA ARG A 47 22.41 22.47 12.04
C ARG A 47 21.16 23.34 12.10
N VAL A 48 20.49 23.57 10.97
CA VAL A 48 19.23 24.32 10.92
C VAL A 48 18.15 23.60 11.72
N ALA A 49 18.01 22.28 11.55
CA ALA A 49 17.05 21.48 12.30
C ALA A 49 17.32 21.52 13.82
N ALA A 50 18.58 21.38 14.23
CA ALA A 50 18.98 21.46 15.64
C ALA A 50 18.69 22.84 16.26
N ALA A 51 19.00 23.92 15.55
CA ALA A 51 18.71 25.29 16.00
C ALA A 51 17.19 25.53 16.12
N GLY A 52 16.40 25.05 15.16
CA GLY A 52 14.94 25.16 15.22
C GLY A 52 14.33 24.44 16.43
N LYS A 53 14.77 23.21 16.70
CA LYS A 53 14.28 22.42 17.86
C LYS A 53 14.61 23.05 19.22
N GLN A 54 15.65 23.88 19.32
CA GLN A 54 15.95 24.63 20.55
C GLN A 54 14.89 25.68 20.88
N HIS A 55 14.23 26.25 19.85
CA HIS A 55 13.16 27.22 20.03
C HIS A 55 11.79 26.55 20.11
N TYR A 56 11.55 25.55 19.26
CA TYR A 56 10.26 24.86 19.20
C TYR A 56 10.46 23.40 18.82
N ASN A 57 10.28 22.50 19.80
CA ASN A 57 10.53 21.07 19.63
C ASN A 57 9.33 20.35 19.00
N ILE A 58 9.03 20.65 17.74
CA ILE A 58 8.07 19.91 16.91
C ILE A 58 8.80 18.92 15.98
N PRO A 59 8.08 17.96 15.38
CA PRO A 59 8.68 17.05 14.41
C PRO A 59 9.18 17.78 13.16
N PHE A 60 10.43 17.54 12.78
CA PHE A 60 11.06 18.06 11.57
C PHE A 60 11.33 16.92 10.59
N HIS A 61 11.20 17.22 9.30
CA HIS A 61 11.53 16.29 8.22
C HIS A 61 12.16 17.04 7.06
N THR A 62 12.74 16.28 6.14
CA THR A 62 13.09 16.77 4.80
C THR A 62 12.55 15.80 3.76
N ASN A 63 12.15 16.34 2.61
CA ASN A 63 11.69 15.54 1.49
C ASN A 63 12.88 15.08 0.62
N CYS A 64 12.66 14.00 -0.13
CA CYS A 64 13.63 13.44 -1.05
C CYS A 64 13.04 13.39 -2.46
N TRP A 65 13.63 14.14 -3.39
CA TRP A 65 13.44 13.86 -4.81
C TRP A 65 14.27 12.62 -5.16
N LEU A 66 13.59 11.49 -5.35
CA LEU A 66 14.23 10.20 -5.63
C LEU A 66 14.91 10.17 -6.99
N ASN A 67 16.01 9.42 -7.07
CA ASN A 67 16.56 8.92 -8.32
C ASN A 67 15.82 7.64 -8.77
N PHE A 68 16.04 7.20 -10.00
CA PHE A 68 15.63 5.88 -10.47
C PHE A 68 16.78 5.17 -11.16
N ASP A 69 16.94 3.87 -10.94
CA ASP A 69 18.06 3.11 -11.52
C ASP A 69 17.70 2.48 -12.87
N ASP A 70 16.42 2.17 -13.09
CA ASP A 70 15.90 1.66 -14.37
C ASP A 70 14.62 2.41 -14.74
N SER A 71 14.66 3.12 -15.87
CA SER A 71 13.49 3.86 -16.37
C SER A 71 12.37 2.96 -16.89
N SER A 72 12.64 1.66 -17.13
CA SER A 72 11.63 0.69 -17.55
C SER A 72 10.73 0.24 -16.41
N GLU A 73 11.13 0.44 -15.16
CA GLU A 73 10.32 0.16 -13.96
C GLU A 73 9.40 1.32 -13.57
N LEU A 74 9.50 2.46 -14.26
CA LEU A 74 8.71 3.64 -13.98
C LEU A 74 7.42 3.67 -14.81
N ASP A 75 6.33 4.05 -14.16
CA ASP A 75 5.12 4.43 -14.87
C ASP A 75 5.28 5.83 -15.49
N THR A 76 5.70 5.86 -16.75
CA THR A 76 5.96 7.10 -17.51
C THR A 76 4.77 7.56 -18.36
N ARG A 77 3.62 6.87 -18.29
CA ARG A 77 2.47 7.10 -19.18
C ARG A 77 1.98 8.55 -19.13
N ASP A 78 2.05 9.18 -17.96
CA ASP A 78 1.51 10.52 -17.72
C ASP A 78 2.57 11.63 -17.64
N PHE A 79 3.87 11.31 -17.62
CA PHE A 79 4.92 12.29 -17.33
C PHE A 79 6.23 12.10 -18.09
N PRO A 80 6.91 13.20 -18.49
CA PRO A 80 8.25 13.12 -19.04
C PRO A 80 9.25 12.69 -17.96
N LEU A 81 10.19 11.83 -18.35
CA LEU A 81 11.20 11.20 -17.48
C LEU A 81 12.01 12.21 -16.63
N VAL A 82 12.15 13.46 -17.11
CA VAL A 82 12.85 14.56 -16.42
C VAL A 82 12.31 14.85 -15.01
N VAL A 83 11.03 14.56 -14.74
CA VAL A 83 10.42 14.76 -13.42
C VAL A 83 10.95 13.77 -12.38
N GLY A 84 11.62 12.71 -12.82
CA GLY A 84 12.15 11.64 -11.97
C GLY A 84 13.59 11.80 -11.54
N GLY A 85 14.25 12.88 -11.96
CA GLY A 85 15.64 13.11 -11.59
C GLY A 85 16.66 12.18 -12.28
N GLY A 86 16.29 11.29 -13.19
CA GLY A 86 17.32 10.49 -13.89
C GLY A 86 18.08 9.49 -13.00
N ALA A 87 19.05 8.81 -13.61
CA ALA A 87 19.80 7.73 -12.98
C ALA A 87 21.18 8.16 -12.45
N ALA A 88 21.84 9.13 -13.09
CA ALA A 88 23.18 9.57 -12.69
C ALA A 88 23.12 10.79 -11.74
N PRO A 89 24.06 10.92 -10.78
CA PRO A 89 24.19 12.14 -9.99
C PRO A 89 24.34 13.39 -10.89
N GLY A 90 23.53 14.41 -10.66
CA GLY A 90 23.48 15.62 -11.48
C GLY A 90 22.33 15.63 -12.49
N ASP A 91 21.76 14.47 -12.84
CA ASP A 91 20.48 14.39 -13.53
C ASP A 91 19.30 14.63 -12.56
N TYR A 92 19.48 14.24 -11.28
CA TYR A 92 18.62 14.57 -10.14
C TYR A 92 19.36 15.59 -9.28
N PRO A 93 18.67 16.32 -8.38
CA PRO A 93 19.37 17.11 -7.37
C PRO A 93 20.20 16.18 -6.47
N SER A 94 21.44 15.96 -6.89
CA SER A 94 22.44 15.15 -6.22
C SER A 94 22.70 15.78 -4.85
N GLY A 95 22.43 15.02 -3.79
CA GLY A 95 22.63 15.47 -2.41
C GLY A 95 21.44 15.24 -1.48
N GLY A 96 20.23 15.03 -2.01
CA GLY A 96 19.06 14.64 -1.21
C GLY A 96 19.22 13.29 -0.48
N PRO A 97 18.32 12.95 0.46
CA PRO A 97 18.38 11.71 1.24
C PRO A 97 17.93 10.47 0.45
N CYS A 98 18.53 10.26 -0.73
CA CYS A 98 18.27 9.10 -1.57
C CYS A 98 18.74 7.80 -0.89
N PRO A 99 18.17 6.63 -1.23
CA PRO A 99 18.46 5.37 -0.55
C PRO A 99 19.96 5.03 -0.41
N HIS A 100 20.77 5.37 -1.41
CA HIS A 100 22.20 5.06 -1.47
C HIS A 100 23.10 5.98 -0.62
N VAL A 101 22.56 7.06 -0.01
CA VAL A 101 23.27 7.97 0.92
C VAL A 101 22.52 8.17 2.25
N LEU A 102 21.54 7.31 2.53
CA LEU A 102 20.62 7.47 3.65
C LEU A 102 21.33 7.36 5.02
N ASP A 103 22.37 6.55 5.11
CA ASP A 103 23.22 6.38 6.29
C ASP A 103 23.99 7.66 6.63
N ILE A 104 24.55 8.33 5.62
CA ILE A 104 25.24 9.63 5.76
C ILE A 104 24.26 10.69 6.25
N TRP A 105 23.07 10.75 5.67
CA TRP A 105 22.02 11.67 6.13
C TRP A 105 21.67 11.40 7.59
N ARG A 106 21.32 10.17 7.96
CA ARG A 106 20.98 9.80 9.34
C ARG A 106 22.07 10.17 10.35
N HIS A 107 23.34 9.96 10.00
CA HIS A 107 24.45 10.30 10.89
C HIS A 107 24.58 11.81 11.11
N ASN A 108 24.37 12.62 10.06
CA ASN A 108 24.67 14.05 10.08
C ASN A 108 23.44 14.93 10.37
N THR A 109 22.22 14.37 10.39
CA THR A 109 20.97 15.09 10.69
C THR A 109 20.18 14.48 11.85
N PRO A 110 20.79 14.22 13.04
CA PRO A 110 20.08 13.58 14.17
C PRO A 110 18.92 14.40 14.74
N ALA A 111 18.83 15.69 14.37
CA ALA A 111 17.71 16.56 14.73
C ALA A 111 16.53 16.48 13.74
N LEU A 112 16.63 15.73 12.64
CA LEU A 112 15.47 15.40 11.80
C LEU A 112 14.81 14.12 12.32
N ASP A 113 13.48 14.14 12.43
CA ASP A 113 12.70 12.98 12.87
C ASP A 113 12.42 12.03 11.70
N PHE A 114 12.29 12.57 10.47
CA PHE A 114 11.94 11.81 9.28
C PHE A 114 12.70 12.24 8.01
N LEU A 115 12.97 11.27 7.15
CA LEU A 115 13.42 11.47 5.77
C LEU A 115 12.32 10.90 4.87
N VAL A 116 11.71 11.74 4.04
CA VAL A 116 10.41 11.50 3.41
C VAL A 116 10.57 11.46 1.90
N PRO A 117 10.38 10.33 1.20
CA PRO A 117 10.44 10.33 -0.26
C PRO A 117 9.26 11.05 -0.89
N ASP A 118 9.53 11.75 -2.00
CA ASP A 118 8.54 12.24 -2.93
C ASP A 118 8.36 11.23 -4.08
N LEU A 119 7.16 10.69 -4.18
CA LEU A 119 6.77 9.63 -5.10
C LEU A 119 5.99 10.20 -6.28
N TYR A 120 6.58 10.17 -7.47
CA TYR A 120 6.02 10.76 -8.70
C TYR A 120 5.57 9.74 -9.76
N PHE A 121 6.07 8.50 -9.73
CA PHE A 121 5.81 7.47 -10.76
C PHE A 121 4.99 6.29 -10.24
N HIS A 122 4.15 6.53 -9.25
CA HIS A 122 3.36 5.49 -8.62
C HIS A 122 1.89 5.90 -8.61
N HIS A 123 1.03 4.93 -8.88
CA HIS A 123 -0.40 5.10 -8.66
C HIS A 123 -0.67 5.46 -7.21
N TYR A 124 -1.42 6.54 -7.00
CA TYR A 124 -1.72 7.05 -5.66
C TYR A 124 -2.38 5.98 -4.78
N GLU A 125 -3.28 5.17 -5.34
CA GLU A 125 -3.93 4.04 -4.70
C GLU A 125 -2.93 3.02 -4.18
N SER A 126 -1.90 2.71 -4.97
CA SER A 126 -0.82 1.81 -4.59
C SER A 126 -0.03 2.38 -3.43
N VAL A 127 0.29 3.68 -3.48
CA VAL A 127 0.98 4.36 -2.37
C VAL A 127 0.15 4.29 -1.10
N LEU A 128 -1.13 4.70 -1.13
CA LEU A 128 -1.98 4.72 0.05
C LEU A 128 -2.16 3.32 0.66
N ALA A 129 -2.44 2.32 -0.18
CA ALA A 129 -2.65 0.96 0.28
C ALA A 129 -1.37 0.35 0.83
N ARG A 130 -0.30 0.29 0.03
CA ARG A 130 0.92 -0.44 0.39
C ARG A 130 1.71 0.29 1.45
N VAL A 131 1.84 1.62 1.35
CA VAL A 131 2.67 2.37 2.28
C VAL A 131 2.02 2.46 3.66
N CYS A 132 0.70 2.74 3.74
CA CYS A 132 0.04 2.77 5.04
C CYS A 132 -0.09 1.35 5.64
N ALA A 133 -0.59 0.37 4.87
CA ALA A 133 -0.88 -0.94 5.43
C ALA A 133 0.35 -1.84 5.57
N THR A 134 1.19 -1.95 4.54
CA THR A 134 2.36 -2.84 4.56
C THR A 134 3.55 -2.19 5.28
N TYR A 135 3.84 -0.93 4.97
CA TYR A 135 5.05 -0.26 5.47
C TYR A 135 4.81 0.60 6.72
N GLY A 136 3.55 0.79 7.14
CA GLY A 136 3.22 1.52 8.36
C GLY A 136 3.57 3.00 8.29
N ALA A 137 3.37 3.65 7.14
CA ALA A 137 3.49 5.10 7.05
C ALA A 137 2.60 5.81 8.07
N LEU A 138 3.14 6.89 8.62
CA LEU A 138 2.42 7.82 9.47
C LEU A 138 1.44 8.69 8.68
N GLY A 139 1.72 8.88 7.39
CA GLY A 139 0.85 9.64 6.50
C GLY A 139 1.35 9.71 5.07
N THR A 140 0.46 10.17 4.20
CA THR A 140 0.73 10.49 2.80
C THR A 140 0.24 11.90 2.50
N GLY A 141 0.88 12.59 1.55
CA GLY A 141 0.52 13.96 1.17
C GLY A 141 0.44 14.13 -0.34
N PRO A 142 -0.76 14.11 -0.96
CA PRO A 142 -0.89 14.32 -2.38
C PRO A 142 -0.52 15.75 -2.77
N PHE A 143 0.29 15.92 -3.80
CA PHE A 143 0.74 17.23 -4.26
C PHE A 143 -0.28 17.91 -5.18
N GLY A 144 -0.47 19.23 -5.02
CA GLY A 144 -1.24 20.05 -5.96
C GLY A 144 -2.76 19.86 -5.89
N ILE A 145 -3.29 19.53 -4.71
CA ILE A 145 -4.72 19.31 -4.48
C ILE A 145 -5.47 20.64 -4.26
N ASP A 146 -5.22 21.59 -5.15
CA ASP A 146 -5.94 22.87 -5.22
C ASP A 146 -7.18 22.75 -6.14
N THR A 147 -7.23 21.71 -6.99
CA THR A 147 -8.38 21.35 -7.84
C THR A 147 -8.55 19.83 -7.89
N GLY A 148 -9.79 19.33 -8.05
CA GLY A 148 -10.05 17.89 -8.21
C GLY A 148 -9.92 17.03 -6.93
N ALA A 149 -10.01 17.64 -5.74
CA ALA A 149 -9.92 16.97 -4.44
C ALA A 149 -10.90 15.79 -4.27
N GLU A 150 -12.03 15.82 -4.97
CA GLU A 150 -13.05 14.76 -4.97
C GLU A 150 -12.47 13.37 -5.29
N GLY A 151 -11.47 13.30 -6.19
CA GLY A 151 -10.81 12.04 -6.56
C GLY A 151 -10.02 11.37 -5.42
N PHE A 152 -9.67 12.15 -4.39
CA PHE A 152 -8.95 11.69 -3.20
C PHE A 152 -9.82 11.56 -1.98
N GLY A 153 -10.81 12.45 -1.85
CA GLY A 153 -11.66 12.55 -0.66
C GLY A 153 -12.26 11.21 -0.26
N ARG A 154 -12.69 10.39 -1.23
CA ARG A 154 -13.22 9.05 -0.95
C ARG A 154 -12.17 8.09 -0.38
N LYS A 155 -10.93 8.12 -0.89
CA LYS A 155 -9.84 7.24 -0.43
C LYS A 155 -9.41 7.61 0.99
N TYR A 156 -9.28 8.90 1.25
CA TYR A 156 -8.98 9.42 2.60
C TYR A 156 -10.12 9.19 3.58
N LYS A 157 -11.38 9.31 3.14
CA LYS A 157 -12.53 8.97 3.97
C LYS A 157 -12.48 7.50 4.39
N LEU A 158 -12.22 6.59 3.45
CA LEU A 158 -12.11 5.16 3.75
C LEU A 158 -10.95 4.86 4.72
N LEU A 159 -9.78 5.48 4.50
CA LEU A 159 -8.65 5.35 5.42
C LEU A 159 -9.00 5.91 6.81
N ALA A 160 -9.59 7.10 6.89
CA ALA A 160 -9.97 7.72 8.17
C ALA A 160 -11.01 6.89 8.93
N GLN A 161 -11.94 6.25 8.22
CA GLN A 161 -12.92 5.33 8.79
C GLN A 161 -12.29 4.05 9.34
N THR A 162 -11.15 3.61 8.80
CA THR A 162 -10.55 2.31 9.13
C THR A 162 -9.20 2.42 9.86
N GLN A 163 -8.69 3.63 10.08
CA GLN A 163 -7.36 3.89 10.63
C GLN A 163 -7.17 3.27 12.02
N GLU A 164 -8.20 3.24 12.87
CA GLU A 164 -8.06 2.67 14.21
C GLU A 164 -7.78 1.16 14.15
N HIS A 165 -8.47 0.43 13.26
CA HIS A 165 -8.21 -0.98 13.02
C HIS A 165 -6.84 -1.20 12.40
N LEU A 166 -6.47 -0.33 11.45
CA LEU A 166 -5.16 -0.38 10.83
C LEU A 166 -4.07 -0.22 11.90
N LEU A 167 -4.11 0.84 12.69
CA LEU A 167 -3.13 1.18 13.73
C LEU A 167 -3.08 0.16 14.87
N ALA A 168 -4.21 -0.49 15.20
CA ALA A 168 -4.28 -1.54 16.20
C ALA A 168 -3.59 -2.85 15.76
N ALA A 169 -3.49 -3.12 14.45
CA ALA A 169 -2.82 -4.29 13.92
C ALA A 169 -1.30 -4.06 13.77
N GLY A 170 -0.48 -5.04 14.17
CA GLY A 170 0.96 -5.00 13.95
C GLY A 170 1.32 -5.16 12.45
N PRO A 171 2.51 -4.74 11.98
CA PRO A 171 2.91 -4.88 10.58
C PRO A 171 2.86 -6.31 10.01
N ALA A 172 2.97 -7.33 10.87
CA ALA A 172 2.82 -8.73 10.48
C ALA A 172 1.36 -9.11 10.17
N ASP A 173 0.39 -8.43 10.78
CA ASP A 173 -1.03 -8.73 10.74
C ASP A 173 -1.79 -7.96 9.66
N ARG A 174 -1.10 -7.25 8.78
CA ARG A 174 -1.71 -6.44 7.73
C ARG A 174 -0.84 -6.34 6.49
N PHE A 175 -1.47 -6.10 5.35
CA PHE A 175 -0.78 -5.69 4.13
C PHE A 175 -1.75 -4.97 3.19
N GLY A 176 -1.18 -4.10 2.36
CA GLY A 176 -1.87 -3.44 1.26
C GLY A 176 -1.44 -4.01 -0.08
N PHE A 177 -2.32 -3.88 -1.07
CA PHE A 177 -2.15 -4.38 -2.42
C PHE A 177 -2.73 -3.40 -3.44
N PHE A 178 -2.28 -3.54 -4.68
CA PHE A 178 -2.75 -2.77 -5.82
C PHE A 178 -2.71 -3.63 -7.07
N PHE A 179 -3.67 -3.41 -7.95
CA PHE A 179 -3.76 -4.00 -9.27
C PHE A 179 -4.02 -2.89 -10.29
N ASP A 180 -3.22 -2.84 -11.36
CA ASP A 180 -3.36 -1.84 -12.43
C ASP A 180 -4.57 -2.15 -13.34
N GLU A 181 -5.04 -1.18 -14.13
CA GLU A 181 -6.09 -1.39 -15.14
C GLU A 181 -5.59 -2.19 -16.35
N GLU A 182 -4.28 -2.14 -16.61
CA GLU A 182 -3.63 -2.85 -17.70
C GLU A 182 -2.65 -3.87 -17.12
N PRO A 183 -3.05 -5.14 -16.97
CA PRO A 183 -2.14 -6.19 -16.53
C PRO A 183 -0.92 -6.23 -17.44
N SER A 184 0.27 -6.40 -16.87
CA SER A 184 1.42 -6.78 -17.68
C SER A 184 1.08 -8.07 -18.45
N PRO A 185 1.42 -8.19 -19.75
CA PRO A 185 1.07 -9.36 -20.54
C PRO A 185 1.54 -10.66 -19.86
N GLY A 186 0.61 -11.55 -19.52
CA GLY A 186 0.89 -12.83 -18.85
C GLY A 186 0.94 -12.80 -17.32
N SER A 187 0.61 -11.67 -16.68
CA SER A 187 0.55 -11.55 -15.23
C SER A 187 -0.73 -12.16 -14.65
N THR A 188 -0.58 -13.23 -13.87
CA THR A 188 -1.55 -13.64 -12.85
C THR A 188 -1.23 -12.89 -11.56
N GLU A 189 -1.48 -11.57 -11.56
CA GLU A 189 -1.11 -10.72 -10.43
C GLU A 189 -1.90 -11.17 -9.20
N ARG A 190 -1.18 -11.64 -8.19
CA ARG A 190 -1.75 -12.04 -6.89
C ARG A 190 -0.86 -11.54 -5.77
N TRP A 191 -1.51 -11.18 -4.68
CA TRP A 191 -0.84 -10.75 -3.46
C TRP A 191 -1.11 -11.79 -2.38
N THR A 192 -0.06 -12.30 -1.76
CA THR A 192 -0.18 -13.29 -0.68
C THR A 192 0.58 -12.84 0.55
N LYS A 193 0.03 -13.19 1.72
CA LYS A 193 0.72 -13.06 3.01
C LYS A 193 0.22 -14.11 3.98
N VAL A 194 1.14 -14.77 4.67
CA VAL A 194 0.80 -15.66 5.78
C VAL A 194 0.53 -14.82 7.02
N ILE A 195 -0.66 -14.97 7.60
CA ILE A 195 -1.09 -14.31 8.84
C ILE A 195 -1.81 -15.35 9.71
N GLY A 196 -1.23 -15.66 10.87
CA GLY A 196 -1.72 -16.74 11.73
C GLY A 196 -1.69 -18.10 11.02
N ASP A 197 -2.81 -18.81 11.08
CA ASP A 197 -2.98 -20.14 10.48
C ASP A 197 -3.31 -20.10 8.98
N PHE A 198 -3.32 -18.91 8.35
CA PHE A 198 -3.82 -18.73 6.98
C PHE A 198 -2.80 -18.06 6.07
N GLU A 199 -2.64 -18.59 4.86
CA GLU A 199 -2.21 -17.83 3.69
C GLU A 199 -3.41 -17.02 3.20
N VAL A 200 -3.33 -15.70 3.36
CA VAL A 200 -4.30 -14.75 2.82
C VAL A 200 -3.93 -14.47 1.38
N ILE A 201 -4.86 -14.68 0.45
CA ILE A 201 -4.64 -14.54 -0.98
C ILE A 201 -5.63 -13.50 -1.51
N VAL A 202 -5.09 -12.51 -2.22
CA VAL A 202 -5.86 -11.44 -2.84
C VAL A 202 -5.55 -11.42 -4.33
N GLU A 203 -6.60 -11.41 -5.13
CA GLU A 203 -6.51 -11.33 -6.58
C GLU A 203 -7.50 -10.28 -7.10
N TRP A 204 -7.36 -9.94 -8.38
CA TRP A 204 -8.32 -9.14 -9.10
C TRP A 204 -9.74 -9.66 -8.92
N CYS A 205 -10.69 -8.76 -8.64
CA CYS A 205 -12.08 -9.17 -8.53
C CYS A 205 -12.51 -9.84 -9.83
N PHE A 206 -13.15 -10.99 -9.70
CA PHE A 206 -13.80 -11.66 -10.82
C PHE A 206 -14.82 -10.71 -11.47
N VAL A 207 -14.66 -10.50 -12.78
CA VAL A 207 -15.59 -9.75 -13.64
C VAL A 207 -15.78 -10.53 -14.94
N PHE A 208 -16.92 -10.33 -15.60
CA PHE A 208 -17.24 -11.04 -16.84
C PHE A 208 -16.82 -10.25 -18.08
N GLY A 209 -16.73 -8.92 -17.97
CA GLY A 209 -16.22 -8.05 -19.02
C GLY A 209 -14.78 -7.60 -18.75
N LYS A 210 -14.48 -6.32 -18.98
CA LYS A 210 -13.12 -5.79 -18.83
C LYS A 210 -12.74 -5.60 -17.36
N GLN A 211 -11.59 -6.17 -17.00
CA GLN A 211 -10.90 -5.90 -15.73
C GLN A 211 -10.65 -4.39 -15.55
N SER A 212 -10.85 -3.90 -14.33
CA SER A 212 -10.45 -2.55 -13.90
C SER A 212 -9.47 -2.62 -12.73
N SER A 213 -8.85 -1.50 -12.39
CA SER A 213 -7.89 -1.42 -11.28
C SER A 213 -8.52 -1.84 -9.96
N GLY A 214 -7.69 -2.32 -9.04
CA GLY A 214 -8.12 -2.72 -7.69
C GLY A 214 -7.10 -2.27 -6.66
N ALA A 215 -7.56 -1.90 -5.47
CA ALA A 215 -6.68 -1.47 -4.40
C ALA A 215 -7.35 -1.65 -3.04
N GLY A 216 -6.54 -1.99 -2.04
CA GLY A 216 -7.05 -2.17 -0.70
C GLY A 216 -6.02 -2.67 0.29
N MET A 217 -6.51 -3.05 1.46
CA MET A 217 -5.74 -3.66 2.52
C MET A 217 -6.54 -4.77 3.19
N VAL A 218 -5.82 -5.77 3.68
CA VAL A 218 -6.35 -6.79 4.59
C VAL A 218 -5.71 -6.60 5.96
N ILE A 219 -6.53 -6.59 7.01
CA ILE A 219 -6.12 -6.38 8.40
C ILE A 219 -6.64 -7.54 9.24
N HIS A 220 -5.77 -8.29 9.90
CA HIS A 220 -6.13 -9.35 10.82
C HIS A 220 -6.50 -8.77 12.20
N LYS A 221 -7.65 -9.21 12.72
CA LYS A 221 -8.23 -8.79 14.00
C LYS A 221 -8.09 -9.85 15.10
N GLY A 222 -7.34 -10.93 14.84
CA GLY A 222 -7.22 -12.09 15.72
C GLY A 222 -8.31 -13.14 15.48
N ASN A 223 -8.08 -14.36 15.97
CA ASN A 223 -9.04 -15.47 15.93
C ASN A 223 -9.62 -15.76 14.53
N GLY A 224 -8.81 -15.65 13.47
CA GLY A 224 -9.26 -15.87 12.10
C GLY A 224 -10.17 -14.77 11.55
N LYS A 225 -10.35 -13.65 12.26
CA LYS A 225 -11.14 -12.51 11.77
C LYS A 225 -10.27 -11.54 10.99
N PHE A 226 -10.75 -11.11 9.83
CA PHE A 226 -10.07 -10.19 8.95
C PHE A 226 -10.99 -9.04 8.56
N LEU A 227 -10.43 -7.86 8.38
CA LEU A 227 -11.09 -6.70 7.78
C LEU A 227 -10.49 -6.48 6.39
N ALA A 228 -11.30 -6.63 5.36
CA ALA A 228 -10.96 -6.29 3.99
C ALA A 228 -11.47 -4.88 3.69
N VAL A 229 -10.58 -4.00 3.24
CA VAL A 229 -10.89 -2.58 2.99
C VAL A 229 -10.41 -2.22 1.59
N GLY A 230 -11.31 -1.73 0.73
CA GLY A 230 -10.98 -1.31 -0.64
C GLY A 230 -11.97 -1.81 -1.69
N ARG A 231 -11.52 -1.89 -2.94
CA ARG A 231 -12.34 -2.27 -4.10
C ARG A 231 -11.52 -2.91 -5.22
N GLY A 232 -12.19 -3.64 -6.10
CA GLY A 232 -11.61 -4.25 -7.30
C GLY A 232 -10.80 -5.52 -7.02
N PHE A 233 -11.06 -6.21 -5.91
CA PHE A 233 -10.38 -7.46 -5.55
C PHE A 233 -11.34 -8.52 -5.03
N HIS A 234 -10.91 -9.77 -5.01
CA HIS A 234 -11.47 -10.79 -4.11
C HIS A 234 -10.39 -11.30 -3.16
N VAL A 235 -10.81 -11.78 -2.00
CA VAL A 235 -9.93 -12.32 -0.96
C VAL A 235 -10.40 -13.70 -0.53
N TYR A 236 -9.44 -14.60 -0.33
CA TYR A 236 -9.68 -15.94 0.18
C TYR A 236 -8.49 -16.46 0.99
N PHE A 237 -8.67 -17.62 1.60
CA PHE A 237 -7.76 -18.15 2.58
C PHE A 237 -7.40 -19.60 2.26
N LYS A 238 -6.15 -19.96 2.50
CA LYS A 238 -5.71 -21.36 2.59
C LYS A 238 -5.08 -21.58 3.94
N SER A 239 -5.42 -22.68 4.61
CA SER A 239 -4.74 -23.05 5.84
C SER A 239 -3.29 -23.39 5.52
N VAL A 240 -2.36 -22.90 6.34
CA VAL A 240 -0.95 -23.33 6.30
C VAL A 240 -0.69 -24.57 7.16
N ARG A 241 -1.73 -25.07 7.84
CA ARG A 241 -1.62 -26.24 8.71
C ARG A 241 -1.65 -27.53 7.88
N PRO A 242 -0.68 -28.43 8.07
CA PRO A 242 -0.59 -29.66 7.28
C PRO A 242 -1.77 -30.62 7.49
N GLU A 243 -2.43 -30.54 8.65
CA GLU A 243 -3.60 -31.37 8.97
C GLU A 243 -4.91 -30.87 8.34
N ALA A 244 -4.97 -29.62 7.89
CA ALA A 244 -6.20 -29.03 7.37
C ALA A 244 -6.61 -29.74 6.07
N THR A 245 -7.85 -30.24 6.04
CA THR A 245 -8.47 -30.79 4.83
C THR A 245 -9.29 -29.75 4.09
N PHE A 246 -9.85 -28.79 4.82
CA PHE A 246 -10.67 -27.73 4.26
C PHE A 246 -10.26 -26.36 4.80
N THR A 247 -10.44 -25.33 3.97
CA THR A 247 -10.35 -23.93 4.36
C THR A 247 -11.39 -23.14 3.60
N GLY A 248 -12.00 -22.16 4.26
CA GLY A 248 -12.92 -21.24 3.60
C GLY A 248 -13.28 -20.06 4.48
N ILE A 249 -14.34 -19.37 4.07
CA ILE A 249 -14.94 -18.25 4.79
C ILE A 249 -16.18 -18.79 5.50
N LEU A 250 -16.16 -18.73 6.83
CA LEU A 250 -17.27 -19.16 7.68
C LEU A 250 -18.38 -18.12 7.66
N HIS A 251 -17.99 -16.84 7.70
CA HIS A 251 -18.91 -15.72 7.79
C HIS A 251 -18.31 -14.49 7.14
N ALA A 252 -19.13 -13.69 6.45
CA ALA A 252 -18.70 -12.45 5.82
C ALA A 252 -19.79 -11.38 5.91
N GLU A 253 -19.40 -10.17 6.26
CA GLU A 253 -20.33 -9.07 6.52
C GLU A 253 -19.83 -7.77 5.90
N GLU A 254 -20.71 -7.04 5.22
CA GLU A 254 -20.42 -5.64 4.90
C GLU A 254 -20.59 -4.79 6.14
N LYS A 255 -19.61 -3.91 6.40
CA LYS A 255 -19.59 -3.05 7.58
C LYS A 255 -19.69 -1.59 7.19
N GLU A 256 -20.36 -0.81 8.03
CA GLU A 256 -20.33 0.64 8.01
C GLU A 256 -19.72 1.16 9.30
N VAL A 257 -18.90 2.20 9.20
CA VAL A 257 -18.39 2.92 10.38
C VAL A 257 -19.43 3.95 10.81
N THR A 258 -19.92 3.77 12.04
CA THR A 258 -20.90 4.66 12.68
C THR A 258 -20.27 6.00 13.07
N GLU A 259 -21.09 6.96 13.50
CA GLU A 259 -20.62 8.27 13.97
C GLU A 259 -19.67 8.17 15.18
N THR A 260 -19.77 7.08 15.96
CA THR A 260 -18.90 6.80 17.11
C THR A 260 -17.62 6.05 16.75
N GLY A 261 -17.41 5.71 15.47
CA GLY A 261 -16.25 4.96 14.99
C GLY A 261 -16.44 3.43 15.01
N GLU A 262 -17.55 2.92 15.52
CA GLU A 262 -17.81 1.48 15.61
C GLU A 262 -18.23 0.88 14.26
N LEU A 263 -17.79 -0.36 13.98
CA LEU A 263 -18.24 -1.14 12.82
C LEU A 263 -19.63 -1.74 13.07
N ARG A 264 -20.63 -1.26 12.33
CA ARG A 264 -21.98 -1.82 12.28
C ARG A 264 -22.15 -2.69 11.05
N THR A 265 -22.71 -3.89 11.25
CA THR A 265 -23.09 -4.77 10.13
C THR A 265 -24.25 -4.16 9.34
N LEU A 266 -24.04 -3.99 8.04
CA LEU A 266 -25.09 -3.57 7.10
C LEU A 266 -25.84 -4.77 6.52
N ARG A 267 -25.08 -5.77 6.08
CA ARG A 267 -25.60 -7.00 5.49
C ARG A 267 -24.59 -8.12 5.63
N VAL A 268 -25.11 -9.34 5.53
CA VAL A 268 -24.31 -10.57 5.50
C VAL A 268 -24.16 -10.99 4.05
N PHE A 269 -22.93 -11.27 3.62
CA PHE A 269 -22.65 -11.89 2.33
C PHE A 269 -22.85 -13.40 2.45
N ASN A 270 -23.36 -14.05 1.41
CA ASN A 270 -23.55 -15.49 1.38
C ASN A 270 -23.51 -15.99 -0.07
N GLY A 271 -23.87 -17.25 -0.33
CA GLY A 271 -24.15 -17.78 -1.67
C GLY A 271 -23.14 -17.33 -2.72
N ASP A 272 -23.62 -16.66 -3.76
CA ASP A 272 -22.79 -16.20 -4.87
C ASP A 272 -21.79 -15.10 -4.47
N GLU A 273 -22.14 -14.21 -3.54
CA GLU A 273 -21.26 -13.13 -3.07
C GLU A 273 -19.99 -13.64 -2.36
N THR A 274 -20.05 -14.87 -1.83
CA THR A 274 -18.90 -15.56 -1.22
C THR A 274 -18.46 -16.79 -2.01
N ARG A 275 -19.10 -17.09 -3.15
CA ARG A 275 -18.98 -18.37 -3.88
C ARG A 275 -19.05 -19.58 -2.95
N SER A 276 -20.06 -19.62 -2.09
CA SER A 276 -20.24 -20.67 -1.08
C SER A 276 -19.05 -20.78 -0.11
N GLY A 277 -18.49 -19.64 0.30
CA GLY A 277 -17.37 -19.56 1.23
C GLY A 277 -15.98 -19.72 0.60
N GLU A 278 -15.87 -19.82 -0.72
CA GLU A 278 -14.59 -19.94 -1.42
C GLU A 278 -13.80 -18.62 -1.41
N PHE A 279 -14.45 -17.49 -1.72
CA PHE A 279 -13.82 -16.17 -1.71
C PHE A 279 -14.84 -15.04 -1.55
N LEU A 280 -14.46 -13.96 -0.87
CA LEU A 280 -15.28 -12.75 -0.80
C LEU A 280 -14.97 -11.85 -1.99
N MET A 281 -16.00 -11.46 -2.73
CA MET A 281 -15.88 -10.44 -3.77
C MET A 281 -16.01 -9.02 -3.19
N MET A 282 -15.06 -8.15 -3.51
CA MET A 282 -15.07 -6.71 -3.22
C MET A 282 -15.00 -5.94 -4.55
N PRO A 283 -16.13 -5.75 -5.25
CA PRO A 283 -16.14 -5.24 -6.62
C PRO A 283 -15.70 -3.79 -6.75
N ASN A 284 -15.44 -3.37 -7.98
CA ASN A 284 -15.30 -1.96 -8.32
C ASN A 284 -16.65 -1.22 -8.31
N ASP A 285 -16.61 0.10 -8.46
CA ASP A 285 -17.81 0.95 -8.48
C ASP A 285 -18.71 0.65 -9.69
N ASP A 286 -18.08 0.29 -10.80
CA ASP A 286 -18.74 -0.08 -12.05
C ASP A 286 -18.14 -1.41 -12.54
N PRO A 287 -18.55 -2.55 -11.94
CA PRO A 287 -18.04 -3.85 -12.35
C PRO A 287 -18.59 -4.20 -13.74
N ASP A 288 -17.71 -4.56 -14.67
CA ASP A 288 -18.14 -4.95 -16.01
C ASP A 288 -18.68 -6.40 -16.01
N TYR A 289 -19.98 -6.52 -16.24
CA TYR A 289 -20.68 -7.80 -16.27
C TYR A 289 -20.65 -8.50 -17.62
N GLY A 290 -20.11 -7.91 -18.70
CA GLY A 290 -19.99 -8.58 -19.99
C GLY A 290 -21.31 -9.16 -20.55
N GLY A 291 -22.46 -8.66 -20.11
CA GLY A 291 -23.80 -9.18 -20.45
C GLY A 291 -24.32 -10.33 -19.58
N PHE A 292 -23.61 -10.72 -18.51
CA PHE A 292 -24.05 -11.75 -17.57
C PHE A 292 -25.27 -11.27 -16.75
N PRO A 293 -26.33 -12.08 -16.60
CA PRO A 293 -27.61 -11.60 -16.05
C PRO A 293 -27.71 -11.60 -14.52
N ILE A 294 -26.72 -12.15 -13.81
CA ILE A 294 -26.75 -12.27 -12.33
C ILE A 294 -25.77 -11.26 -11.73
N ALA A 295 -26.29 -10.38 -10.88
CA ALA A 295 -25.51 -9.39 -10.15
C ALA A 295 -24.79 -10.02 -8.95
N VAL A 296 -23.76 -10.83 -9.23
CA VAL A 296 -22.92 -11.45 -8.18
C VAL A 296 -21.92 -10.47 -7.56
N THR A 297 -21.69 -9.31 -8.19
CA THR A 297 -20.78 -8.26 -7.75
C THR A 297 -21.57 -7.02 -7.30
N ILE A 298 -22.36 -7.17 -6.23
CA ILE A 298 -23.04 -6.00 -5.64
C ILE A 298 -21.94 -5.03 -5.18
N PRO A 299 -21.94 -3.75 -5.62
CA PRO A 299 -20.88 -2.81 -5.27
C PRO A 299 -20.65 -2.78 -3.77
N ALA A 300 -19.39 -2.89 -3.36
CA ALA A 300 -18.99 -2.72 -1.97
C ALA A 300 -19.17 -1.24 -1.60
N ARG A 301 -20.41 -0.84 -1.30
CA ARG A 301 -20.82 0.56 -1.11
C ARG A 301 -19.95 1.23 -0.06
N THR A 302 -19.68 0.51 1.02
CA THR A 302 -18.82 0.96 2.11
C THR A 302 -17.33 0.74 1.84
N CYS A 303 -17.00 -0.21 0.95
CA CYS A 303 -15.65 -0.72 0.74
C CYS A 303 -15.03 -1.33 2.01
N ILE A 304 -15.84 -1.78 2.98
CA ILE A 304 -15.39 -2.39 4.24
C ILE A 304 -16.15 -3.69 4.46
N ALA A 305 -15.43 -4.80 4.58
CA ALA A 305 -16.01 -6.09 4.92
C ALA A 305 -15.23 -6.77 6.04
N GLU A 306 -15.93 -7.43 6.95
CA GLU A 306 -15.33 -8.31 7.95
C GLU A 306 -15.55 -9.76 7.51
N LEU A 307 -14.51 -10.57 7.62
CA LEU A 307 -14.51 -11.99 7.29
C LEU A 307 -14.08 -12.81 8.50
N GLU A 308 -14.64 -14.00 8.63
CA GLU A 308 -14.17 -15.03 9.55
C GLU A 308 -13.67 -16.22 8.71
N ALA A 309 -12.35 -16.39 8.66
CA ALA A 309 -11.73 -17.54 8.00
C ALA A 309 -11.70 -18.73 8.95
N TYR A 310 -11.91 -19.93 8.40
CA TYR A 310 -11.85 -21.17 9.16
C TYR A 310 -11.07 -22.23 8.39
N TRP A 311 -10.53 -23.17 9.14
CA TRP A 311 -10.01 -24.42 8.63
C TRP A 311 -10.51 -25.56 9.51
N PHE A 312 -10.61 -26.76 8.96
CA PHE A 312 -10.80 -27.96 9.76
C PHE A 312 -10.01 -29.13 9.16
N ALA A 313 -9.81 -30.16 9.98
CA ALA A 313 -9.25 -31.43 9.59
C ALA A 313 -10.33 -32.50 9.73
N GLU A 314 -10.61 -33.23 8.66
CA GLU A 314 -11.46 -34.43 8.73
C GLU A 314 -10.75 -35.51 9.54
N ALA A 315 -11.53 -36.28 10.31
CA ALA A 315 -11.01 -37.47 10.94
C ALA A 315 -10.57 -38.48 9.87
N GLU A 316 -9.62 -39.36 10.19
CA GLU A 316 -9.24 -40.45 9.26
C GLU A 316 -10.43 -41.33 8.85
N GLU A 317 -11.48 -41.39 9.67
CA GLU A 317 -12.70 -42.15 9.42
C GLU A 317 -13.62 -41.51 8.36
N ASP A 318 -13.45 -40.21 8.08
CA ASP A 318 -14.28 -39.43 7.15
C ASP A 318 -13.61 -39.18 5.79
N ARG A 319 -12.33 -39.57 5.62
CA ARG A 319 -11.54 -39.45 4.37
C ARG A 319 -11.75 -40.64 3.43
#